data_AF-A0A9P6R5P6-F1
#
_entry.id   AF-A0A9P6R5P6-F1
#
_cell.length_a   1.000
_cell.length_b   1.000
_cell.length_c   1.000
_cell.angle_alpha   90.00
_cell.angle_beta   90.00
_cell.angle_gamma   90.00
#
_symmetry.space_group_name_H-M   'P 1'
#
loop_
_entity.id
_entity.type
_entity.pdbx_description
1 polymer ?
#
loop_
_entity_poly.entity_id
_entity_poly.type
_entity_poly.pdbx_seq_one_letter_code
_entity_poly.pdbx_strand_id
1 'polypeptide(L)'
;MKEYLTCLKENQNNNGKCRHLSKEYLSCRMSKGLMGQDSFKNLGFQEEDDSDKPLGTSGRKDGTSNASNDTSHRAGSSLPSGNTSSK
;
A
#
# COMPACT_ATOMS: atom_id res chain seq x y z
N MET A 1 -11.87 -4.66 17.04
CA MET A 1 -10.68 -4.90 16.17
C MET A 1 -10.80 -6.09 15.22
N LYS A 2 -11.23 -7.29 15.67
CA LYS A 2 -11.51 -8.42 14.75
C LYS A 2 -12.70 -8.12 13.82
N GLU A 3 -13.59 -7.22 14.22
CA GLU A 3 -14.76 -6.84 13.41
C GLU A 3 -14.36 -6.30 12.04
N TYR A 4 -13.27 -5.53 11.92
CA TYR A 4 -12.82 -5.06 10.61
C TYR A 4 -12.44 -6.22 9.69
N LEU A 5 -11.73 -7.23 10.21
CA LEU A 5 -11.34 -8.41 9.43
C LEU A 5 -12.55 -9.28 9.06
N THR A 6 -13.51 -9.42 9.98
CA THR A 6 -14.77 -10.12 9.72
C THR A 6 -15.56 -9.38 8.63
N CYS A 7 -15.72 -8.06 8.76
CA CYS A 7 -16.42 -7.23 7.79
C CYS A 7 -15.78 -7.35 6.40
N LEU A 8 -14.45 -7.34 6.30
CA LEU A 8 -13.77 -7.56 5.02
C LEU A 8 -14.13 -8.93 4.43
N LYS A 9 -14.09 -9.99 5.23
CA LYS A 9 -14.42 -11.34 4.78
C LYS A 9 -15.86 -11.43 4.25
N GLU A 10 -16.81 -10.81 4.94
CA GLU A 10 -18.23 -10.79 4.55
C GLU A 10 -18.49 -9.90 3.33
N ASN A 11 -17.73 -8.82 3.18
CA ASN A 11 -17.90 -7.84 2.12
C ASN A 11 -16.92 -8.03 0.96
N GLN A 12 -16.38 -9.25 0.76
CA GLN A 12 -15.46 -9.57 -0.34
C GLN A 12 -14.27 -8.61 -0.44
N ASN A 13 -13.64 -8.33 0.70
CA ASN A 13 -12.53 -7.40 0.85
C ASN A 13 -12.85 -5.96 0.43
N ASN A 14 -14.12 -5.57 0.40
CA ASN A 14 -14.52 -4.19 0.13
C ASN A 14 -14.30 -3.31 1.36
N ASN A 15 -13.15 -2.63 1.38
CA ASN A 15 -12.76 -1.68 2.41
C ASN A 15 -13.75 -0.51 2.60
N GLY A 16 -14.44 -0.09 1.53
CA GLY A 16 -15.39 1.02 1.60
C GLY A 16 -16.56 0.74 2.53
N LYS A 17 -17.05 -0.51 2.54
CA LYS A 17 -18.15 -0.93 3.43
C LYS A 17 -17.73 -1.04 4.91
N CYS A 18 -16.44 -1.24 5.14
CA CYS A 18 -15.87 -1.43 6.48
C CYS A 18 -15.10 -0.20 6.98
N ARG A 19 -15.30 0.98 6.36
CA ARG A 19 -14.55 2.21 6.65
C ARG A 19 -14.71 2.68 8.10
N HIS A 20 -15.88 2.49 8.69
CA HIS A 20 -16.13 2.84 10.09
C HIS A 20 -15.29 1.97 11.06
N LEU A 21 -15.09 0.69 10.73
CA LEU A 21 -14.28 -0.24 11.54
C LEU A 21 -12.77 -0.08 11.28
N SER A 22 -12.38 0.37 10.09
CA SER A 22 -10.97 0.49 9.73
C SER A 22 -10.26 1.57 10.56
N LYS A 23 -10.97 2.65 10.95
CA LYS A 23 -10.41 3.72 11.79
C LYS A 23 -9.87 3.18 13.12
N GLU A 24 -10.66 2.39 13.84
CA GLU A 24 -10.27 1.79 15.11
C GLU A 24 -9.16 0.75 14.93
N TYR A 25 -9.23 -0.05 13.86
CA TYR A 25 -8.20 -1.03 13.51
C TYR A 25 -6.83 -0.37 13.27
N LEU A 26 -6.79 0.72 12.49
CA LEU A 26 -5.59 1.50 12.21
C LEU A 26 -5.03 2.15 13.49
N SER A 27 -5.89 2.73 14.33
CA SER A 27 -5.50 3.29 15.63
C SER A 27 -4.74 2.29 16.49
N CYS A 28 -5.26 1.06 16.60
CA CYS A 28 -4.57 0.05 17.38
C CYS A 28 -3.22 -0.32 16.77
N ARG A 29 -3.14 -0.49 15.44
CA ARG A 29 -1.87 -0.86 14.80
C ARG A 29 -0.78 0.17 15.05
N MET A 30 -1.12 1.46 15.01
CA MET A 30 -0.21 2.54 15.39
C MET A 30 0.19 2.45 16.86
N SER A 31 -0.79 2.23 17.75
CA SER A 31 -0.56 2.11 19.20
C SER A 31 0.33 0.92 19.58
N LYS A 32 0.30 -0.14 18.77
CA LYS A 32 1.11 -1.35 18.94
C LYS A 32 2.44 -1.29 18.20
N GLY A 33 2.76 -0.18 17.52
CA GLY A 33 3.98 -0.05 16.72
C GLY A 33 4.03 -0.97 15.50
N LEU A 34 2.87 -1.50 15.05
CA LEU A 34 2.74 -2.33 13.85
C LEU A 34 2.56 -1.51 12.56
N MET A 35 2.53 -0.18 12.71
CA MET A 35 2.44 0.81 11.64
C MET A 35 3.01 2.14 12.15
N GLY A 36 3.56 2.96 11.25
CA GLY A 36 3.95 4.34 11.59
C GLY A 36 2.75 5.16 12.04
N GLN A 37 2.96 6.05 13.01
CA GLN A 37 1.93 7.02 13.42
C GLN A 37 1.70 8.03 12.29
N ASP A 38 0.44 8.17 11.88
CA ASP A 38 0.01 9.19 10.94
C ASP A 38 -1.37 9.69 11.33
N SER A 39 -1.74 10.86 10.84
CA SER A 39 -3.06 11.43 11.06
C SER A 39 -4.11 10.71 10.20
N PHE A 40 -5.31 10.52 10.78
CA PHE A 40 -6.44 9.91 10.07
C PHE A 40 -6.82 10.69 8.79
N LYS A 41 -6.59 12.01 8.76
CA LYS A 41 -6.83 12.85 7.58
C LYS A 41 -5.93 12.45 6.41
N ASN A 42 -4.64 12.20 6.67
CA ASN A 42 -3.69 11.73 5.65
C ASN A 42 -4.00 10.31 5.16
N LEU A 43 -4.60 9.49 6.03
CA LEU A 43 -5.08 8.15 5.70
C LEU A 43 -6.45 8.15 4.99
N GLY A 44 -6.94 9.34 4.62
CA GLY A 44 -8.18 9.52 3.88
C GLY A 44 -9.44 9.47 4.73
N PHE A 45 -9.35 9.40 6.07
CA PHE A 45 -10.51 9.59 6.93
C PHE A 45 -10.77 11.09 7.06
N GLN A 46 -11.62 11.60 6.18
CA GLN A 46 -12.23 12.90 6.37
C GLN A 46 -13.29 12.77 7.47
N GLU A 47 -13.43 13.82 8.26
CA GLU A 47 -14.44 13.92 9.32
C GLU A 47 -15.78 14.13 8.62
N GLU A 48 -16.34 13.04 8.13
CA GLU A 48 -17.73 12.99 7.71
C GLU A 48 -18.53 12.90 9.00
N ASP A 49 -18.85 14.07 9.58
CA ASP A 49 -19.94 14.21 10.54
C ASP A 49 -21.12 13.39 10.02
N ASP A 50 -21.63 12.48 10.86
CA ASP A 50 -22.82 11.64 10.66
C ASP A 50 -23.86 12.31 9.74
N SER A 51 -23.86 11.95 8.47
CA SER A 51 -24.91 12.33 7.54
C SER A 51 -24.99 11.33 6.41
N ASP A 52 -25.87 10.36 6.66
CA ASP A 52 -26.66 9.61 5.68
C ASP A 52 -26.71 10.26 4.27
N LYS A 53 -25.78 9.87 3.38
CA LYS A 53 -25.98 9.99 1.92
C LYS A 53 -24.98 9.13 1.13
N PRO A 54 -25.42 8.31 0.17
CA PRO A 54 -24.50 7.62 -0.72
C PRO A 54 -24.04 8.62 -1.80
N LEU A 55 -22.79 9.08 -1.72
CA LEU A 55 -22.16 9.70 -2.89
C LEU A 55 -20.71 9.27 -2.99
N GLY A 56 -20.51 8.23 -3.79
CA GLY A 56 -19.20 7.94 -4.32
C GLY A 56 -18.77 9.06 -5.25
N THR A 57 -17.66 9.72 -4.94
CA THR A 57 -16.61 9.96 -5.92
C THR A 57 -15.30 10.07 -5.12
N SER A 58 -14.41 9.10 -5.28
CA SER A 58 -12.99 9.28 -4.97
C SER A 58 -12.24 8.91 -6.22
N GLY A 59 -11.85 9.95 -6.95
CA GLY A 59 -10.91 9.85 -8.05
C GLY A 59 -9.69 9.09 -7.57
N ARG A 60 -9.51 7.90 -8.13
CA ARG A 60 -8.21 7.23 -8.15
C ARG A 60 -7.29 8.15 -8.95
N LYS A 61 -6.46 8.93 -8.26
CA LYS A 61 -5.21 9.36 -8.89
C LYS A 61 -4.33 8.12 -8.93
N ASP A 62 -4.48 7.38 -10.02
CA ASP A 62 -3.49 6.45 -10.52
C ASP A 62 -2.13 7.14 -10.45
N GLY A 63 -1.30 6.70 -9.50
CA GLY A 63 0.08 7.10 -9.43
C GLY A 63 0.80 6.43 -10.59
N THR A 64 0.84 7.14 -11.72
CA THR A 64 1.68 6.83 -12.86
C THR A 64 3.09 6.50 -12.40
N SER A 65 3.47 5.23 -12.50
CA SER A 65 4.86 4.77 -12.45
C SER A 65 5.60 5.35 -13.65
N ASN A 66 6.12 6.58 -13.53
CA ASN A 66 7.08 7.12 -14.48
C ASN A 66 8.44 6.44 -14.23
N ALA A 67 8.64 5.26 -14.82
CA ALA A 67 9.97 4.71 -15.03
C ALA A 67 10.58 5.39 -16.26
N SER A 68 11.10 6.61 -16.04
CA SER A 68 11.79 7.40 -17.04
C SER A 68 13.29 7.45 -16.71
N ASN A 69 14.03 6.72 -17.55
CA ASN A 69 15.41 6.92 -18.04
C ASN A 69 16.60 6.89 -17.07
N ASP A 70 17.50 5.95 -17.32
CA ASP A 70 18.91 6.29 -17.54
C ASP A 70 19.53 5.39 -18.63
N THR A 71 20.12 6.07 -19.62
CA THR A 71 20.90 5.52 -20.72
C THR A 71 22.36 5.69 -20.32
N SER A 72 23.19 4.63 -20.38
CA SER A 72 24.58 4.74 -20.86
C SER A 72 25.33 3.39 -20.88
N HIS A 73 25.72 3.03 -22.10
CA HIS A 73 26.94 2.38 -22.52
C HIS A 73 28.01 2.07 -21.45
N ARG A 74 28.44 0.80 -21.37
CA ARG A 74 29.87 0.51 -21.17
C ARG A 74 30.29 -0.71 -21.98
N ALA A 75 31.27 -0.46 -22.85
CA ALA A 75 31.93 -1.42 -23.70
C ALA A 75 32.69 -2.50 -22.94
N GLY A 76 32.79 -3.66 -23.59
CA GLY A 76 34.01 -4.48 -23.73
C GLY A 76 34.77 -4.89 -22.48
N SER A 77 34.75 -6.19 -22.19
CA SER A 77 35.98 -6.91 -21.86
C SER A 77 35.77 -8.42 -21.96
N SER A 78 36.39 -8.97 -22.99
CA SER A 78 36.83 -10.34 -23.23
C SER A 78 37.00 -11.19 -21.97
N LEU A 79 36.38 -12.37 -21.95
CA LEU A 79 36.71 -13.45 -21.02
C LEU A 79 37.96 -14.19 -21.53
N PRO A 80 39.06 -14.29 -20.77
CA PRO A 80 40.12 -15.23 -21.10
C PRO A 80 39.76 -16.63 -20.62
N SER A 81 40.02 -17.61 -21.48
CA SER A 81 40.06 -19.04 -21.17
C SER A 81 41.07 -19.32 -20.05
N GLY A 82 40.68 -20.12 -19.06
CA GLY A 82 41.56 -20.50 -17.95
C GLY A 82 41.14 -21.81 -17.29
N ASN A 83 41.68 -22.91 -17.79
CA ASN A 83 41.68 -24.25 -17.22
C ASN A 83 42.46 -24.30 -15.89
N THR A 84 41.90 -24.89 -14.83
CA THR A 84 42.68 -25.63 -13.82
C THR A 84 41.93 -26.84 -13.24
N SER A 85 42.17 -28.01 -13.85
CA SER A 85 42.35 -29.35 -13.27
C SER A 85 41.96 -29.62 -11.80
N SER A 86 41.03 -30.55 -11.58
CA SER A 86 40.89 -31.32 -10.33
C SER A 86 41.88 -32.48 -10.30
N LYS A 87 42.59 -32.64 -9.19
CA LYS A 87 43.11 -33.92 -8.70
C LYS A 87 42.99 -33.94 -7.18
#